data_AF-A0AB34VI11-F1
#
_entry.id   AF-A0AB34VI11-F1
#
_cell.length_a   1.000
_cell.length_b   1.000
_cell.length_c   1.000
_cell.angle_alpha   90.00
_cell.angle_beta   90.00
_cell.angle_gamma   90.00
#
_symmetry.space_group_name_H-M   'P 1'
#
loop_
_entity.id
_entity.type
_entity.pdbx_description
1 polymer ?
#
loop_
_entity_poly.entity_id
_entity_poly.type
_entity_poly.pdbx_seq_one_letter_code
_entity_poly.pdbx_strand_id
1 'polypeptide(L)' 'MNQSNNEIISDADIEQLTGYKTPSKQCQCLKNAGVFFMVRRDGRPRTTWQHFNDPLASRKQTTNDMNEPDFGALD' A
#
# COMPACT_ATOMS: atom_id res chain seq x y z
N MET A 1 -18.98 13.28 -1.07
CA MET A 1 -17.68 13.70 -1.62
C MET A 1 -16.90 12.43 -1.94
N ASN A 2 -16.66 12.14 -3.22
CA ASN A 2 -15.92 10.94 -3.63
C ASN A 2 -14.43 11.18 -3.33
N GLN A 3 -13.95 10.75 -2.17
CA GLN A 3 -12.52 10.85 -1.84
C GLN A 3 -11.76 9.88 -2.73
N SER A 4 -11.05 10.44 -3.71
CA SER A 4 -10.11 9.73 -4.55
C SER A 4 -8.94 9.21 -3.69
N ASN A 5 -9.13 8.10 -2.98
CA ASN A 5 -8.08 7.47 -2.16
C ASN A 5 -6.80 7.14 -2.98
N ASN A 6 -6.86 7.22 -4.30
CA ASN A 6 -5.71 7.12 -5.21
C ASN A 6 -4.86 8.39 -5.33
N GLU A 7 -5.14 9.45 -4.56
CA GLU A 7 -4.29 10.63 -4.55
C GLU A 7 -2.89 10.31 -4.00
N ILE A 8 -1.88 10.85 -4.67
CA ILE A 8 -0.48 10.72 -4.31
C ILE A 8 -0.20 11.57 -3.07
N ILE A 9 0.42 10.97 -2.05
CA ILE A 9 0.80 11.67 -0.82
C ILE A 9 1.92 12.68 -1.14
N SER A 10 1.77 13.92 -0.66
CA SER A 10 2.77 14.97 -0.86
C SER A 10 4.05 14.69 -0.05
N ASP A 11 5.18 15.27 -0.48
CA ASP A 11 6.45 15.06 0.21
C ASP A 11 6.40 15.62 1.66
N ALA A 12 5.62 16.68 1.91
CA ALA A 12 5.41 17.26 3.24
C ALA A 12 4.55 16.34 4.13
N ASP A 13 3.51 15.73 3.57
CA ASP A 13 2.68 14.76 4.31
C ASP A 13 3.49 13.51 4.67
N ILE A 14 4.36 13.01 3.78
CA ILE A 14 5.27 11.92 4.09
C ILE A 14 6.19 12.28 5.27
N GLU A 15 6.72 13.50 5.31
CA GLU A 15 7.53 14.00 6.44
C GLU A 15 6.74 14.01 7.75
N GLN A 16 5.49 14.48 7.71
CA GLN A 16 4.60 14.50 8.88
C GLN A 16 4.20 13.10 9.35
N LEU A 17 3.83 12.20 8.43
CA LEU A 17 3.39 10.84 8.74
C LEU A 17 4.51 9.97 9.29
N THR A 18 5.72 10.10 8.74
CA THR A 18 6.88 9.30 9.17
C THR A 18 7.64 9.93 10.35
N GLY A 19 7.48 11.24 10.57
CA GLY A 19 8.26 12.01 11.54
C GLY A 19 9.73 12.24 11.14
N TYR A 20 10.12 11.88 9.90
CA TYR A 20 11.50 11.98 9.44
C TYR A 20 11.63 12.93 8.25
N LYS A 21 12.65 13.79 8.29
CA LYS A 21 13.08 14.61 7.13
C LYS A 21 14.03 13.85 6.18
N THR A 22 14.74 12.85 6.67
CA THR A 22 15.74 12.11 5.89
C THR A 22 15.05 11.07 5.00
N PRO A 23 15.24 11.10 3.66
CA PRO A 23 14.54 10.20 2.74
C PRO A 23 14.73 8.71 3.03
N SER A 24 15.95 8.29 3.38
CA SER A 24 16.23 6.89 3.71
C SER A 24 15.45 6.42 4.95
N LYS A 25 15.29 7.28 5.97
CA LYS A 25 14.49 6.97 7.16
C LYS A 25 13.00 6.93 6.84
N GLN A 26 12.50 7.79 5.95
CA GLN A 26 11.12 7.74 5.47
C GLN A 26 10.83 6.41 4.78
N CYS A 27 11.69 6.00 3.84
CA CYS A 27 11.58 4.70 3.16
C CYS A 27 11.59 3.53 4.15
N GLN A 28 12.48 3.55 5.14
CA GLN A 28 12.55 2.50 6.16
C GLN A 28 11.27 2.47 7.02
N CYS A 29 10.73 3.63 7.39
CA CYS A 29 9.49 3.73 8.16
C CYS A 29 8.31 3.11 7.41
N LEU A 30 8.10 3.50 6.13
CA LEU A 30 7.03 2.95 5.30
C LEU A 30 7.18 1.45 5.07
N LYS A 31 8.43 0.99 4.85
CA LYS A 31 8.74 -0.45 4.71
C LYS A 31 8.38 -1.22 5.97
N ASN A 32 8.76 -0.72 7.14
CA ASN A 32 8.46 -1.34 8.43
C ASN A 32 6.95 -1.39 8.71
N ALA A 33 6.20 -0.38 8.24
CA ALA A 33 4.75 -0.34 8.33
C ALA A 33 4.05 -1.26 7.30
N GLY A 34 4.79 -1.87 6.37
CA GLY A 34 4.21 -2.71 5.31
C GLY A 34 3.44 -1.91 4.26
N VAL A 35 3.65 -0.59 4.19
CA VAL A 35 3.05 0.29 3.19
C VAL A 35 3.79 0.13 1.87
N PHE A 36 3.06 -0.03 0.77
CA PHE A 36 3.65 -0.03 -0.57
C PHE A 36 4.10 1.38 -0.96
N PHE A 37 5.30 1.51 -1.53
CA PHE A 37 5.80 2.77 -2.09
C PHE A 37 6.85 2.50 -3.18
N MET A 38 7.08 3.48 -4.04
CA MET A 38 8.21 3.51 -4.97
C MET A 38 9.26 4.52 -4.51
N VAL A 39 10.53 4.30 -4.85
CA VAL A 39 11.61 5.27 -4.61
C VAL A 39 11.84 6.10 -5.87
N ARG A 40 11.78 7.42 -5.75
CA ARG A 40 12.02 8.37 -6.84
C ARG A 40 13.53 8.54 -7.12
N ARG A 41 13.87 9.20 -8.23
CA ARG A 41 15.27 9.49 -8.62
C ARG A 41 16.03 10.34 -7.58
N ASP A 42 15.33 11.15 -6.79
CA ASP A 42 15.87 11.95 -5.70
C ASP A 42 16.01 11.18 -4.37
N GLY A 43 15.63 9.89 -4.35
CA GLY A 43 15.69 9.03 -3.17
C GLY A 43 14.49 9.15 -2.22
N ARG A 44 13.50 10.01 -2.52
CA ARG A 44 12.28 10.14 -1.70
C ARG A 44 11.27 9.05 -2.02
N PRO A 45 10.52 8.54 -1.02
CA PRO A 45 9.44 7.60 -1.29
C PRO A 45 8.24 8.30 -1.92
N ARG A 46 7.45 7.55 -2.69
CA ARG A 46 6.20 8.00 -3.30
C ARG A 46 5.15 6.92 -3.14
N THR A 47 3.99 7.29 -2.61
CA THR A 47 2.85 6.40 -2.42
C THR A 47 1.53 7.16 -2.53
N THR A 48 0.41 6.46 -2.39
CA THR A 48 -0.94 7.02 -2.38
C THR A 48 -1.59 6.80 -1.02
N TRP A 49 -2.62 7.59 -0.71
CA TRP A 49 -3.38 7.43 0.54
C TRP A 49 -4.00 6.03 0.67
N GLN A 50 -4.44 5.43 -0.44
CA GLN A 50 -4.95 4.06 -0.48
C GLN A 50 -3.91 3.06 0.01
N HIS A 51 -2.67 3.12 -0.50
CA HIS A 51 -1.62 2.18 -0.07
C HIS A 51 -1.17 2.41 1.37
N PHE A 52 -1.27 3.66 1.86
CA PHE A 52 -0.96 3.99 3.26
C PHE A 52 -2.03 3.47 4.22
N ASN A 53 -3.31 3.64 3.87
CA ASN A 53 -4.44 3.23 4.71
C ASN A 53 -4.70 1.71 4.66
N ASP A 54 -4.45 1.07 3.51
CA ASP A 54 -4.54 -0.38 3.31
C ASP A 54 -3.14 -0.98 3.00
N PRO A 55 -2.25 -1.06 4.00
CA PRO A 55 -0.91 -1.60 3.80
C PRO A 55 -0.96 -3.06 3.37
N LEU A 56 0.01 -3.48 2.54
CA LEU A 56 0.06 -4.83 1.99
C LEU A 56 0.16 -5.89 3.09
N ALA A 57 0.85 -5.57 4.20
CA ALA A 57 0.96 -6.46 5.35
C ALA A 57 -0.40 -6.78 6.00
N SER A 58 -1.37 -5.86 5.90
CA SER A 58 -2.71 -6.01 6.47
C SER A 58 -3.74 -6.51 5.45
N ARG A 59 -3.36 -6.65 4.17
CA ARG A 59 -4.27 -7.15 3.14
C ARG A 59 -4.56 -8.62 3.44
N LYS A 60 -5.78 -8.90 3.91
CA LYS A 60 -6.30 -10.26 4.00
C LYS A 60 -6.13 -10.88 2.61
N GLN A 61 -5.37 -11.98 2.53
CA GLN A 61 -5.41 -12.81 1.34
C GLN A 61 -6.88 -13.20 1.18
N THR A 62 -7.53 -12.70 0.13
CA THR A 62 -8.79 -13.29 -0.30
C THR A 62 -8.42 -14.72 -0.64
N THR A 63 -8.66 -15.66 0.27
CA THR A 63 -8.74 -17.05 -0.09
C THR A 63 -9.83 -17.07 -1.14
N ASN A 64 -9.45 -17.19 -2.41
CA ASN A 64 -10.35 -17.75 -3.40
C ASN A 64 -10.60 -19.17 -2.91
N ASP A 65 -11.51 -19.32 -1.95
CA ASP A 65 -12.15 -20.57 -1.65
C ASP A 65 -12.88 -20.95 -2.93
N MET A 66 -12.14 -21.68 -3.77
CA MET A 66 -12.57 -22.74 -4.66
C MET A 66 -14.10 -22.84 -4.78
N ASN A 67 -14.71 -21.91 -5.51
CA ASN A 67 -15.97 -22.15 -6.19
C ASN A 67 -15.63 -22.83 -7.52
N GLU A 68 -14.89 -23.93 -7.47
CA GLU A 68 -14.82 -24.84 -8.61
C GLU A 68 -16.14 -25.61 -8.60
N PRO A 69 -17.04 -25.39 -9.57
CA PRO A 69 -18.27 -26.16 -9.63
C PRO A 69 -17.93 -27.63 -9.85
N ASP A 70 -18.64 -28.53 -9.17
CA ASP A 70 -18.47 -29.97 -9.35
C ASP A 70 -18.98 -30.40 -10.73
N PHE A 71 -18.06 -30.49 -11.70
CA PHE A 71 -18.35 -30.97 -13.05
C PHE A 71 -18.57 -32.50 -13.12
N GLY A 72 -18.37 -33.22 -12.01
CA GLY A 72 -18.58 -34.67 -11.92
C GLY A 72 -20.04 -35.09 -11.81
N ALA A 73 -20.96 -34.15 -11.59
CA ALA A 73 -22.39 -34.44 -11.41
C ALA A 73 -23.19 -34.59 -12.73
N LEU A 74 -22.52 -34.76 -13.89
CA LEU A 74 -23.14 -34.87 -15.22
C LEU A 74 -23.09 -36.27 -15.86
N ASP A 75 -22.66 -37.30 -15.11
CA ASP A 75 -22.67 -38.71 -15.57
C ASP A 75 -23.82 -39.52 -14.94
#